data_AF-A0A9W8TFP6-F1
#
_entry.id   AF-A0A9W8TFP6-F1
#
_cell.length_a   1.000
_cell.length_b   1.000
_cell.length_c   1.000
_cell.angle_alpha   90.00
_cell.angle_beta   90.00
_cell.angle_gamma   90.00
#
_symmetry.space_group_name_H-M   'P 1'
#
loop_
_entity.id
_entity.type
_entity.pdbx_description
1 polymer ?
#
loop_
_entity_poly.entity_id
_entity_poly.type
_entity_poly.pdbx_seq_one_letter_code
_entity_poly.pdbx_strand_id
1 'polypeptide(L)'
;MSPTPLAEFVVNNIRAIISLGEDMKEDLNNFVLGSMTEAQLNGLLLDEVKQRERDVVLQIWGGPDLVGCLWRNWLKGGLVEDAECAEGKRWIRKLLTALQSDKPVQCSSPSPQESHLVGAEDSLIQDASPSQDNHFLPPQLLFCVPNLVSVQNHLQALIITASLRSLTRLPSTQVTNSGSSSSTTPSVAQEFIRRIWSLLKAEIDDEAPVADVDHTKLVNLADEVVRARQLVAKVGGEEEAQLRSAVERTLRSNDPVFLLLRKRLVSVLENLLVSESSVNDINNDRPTIPAKMQTGRDLVGGIAVKRPKLMSSEPTLGGMGPVRDDIVKIPLVVGYEDETLREAIWDVFHKLSSCIVWTEDIWGI
;
A
#
# COMPACT_ATOMS: atom_id res chain seq x y z
N MET A 1 30.56 -57.53 16.49
CA MET A 1 30.98 -57.67 15.08
C MET A 1 31.51 -56.33 14.65
N SER A 2 32.84 -56.18 14.58
CA SER A 2 33.47 -54.97 14.08
C SER A 2 33.10 -54.78 12.61
N PRO A 3 32.68 -53.58 12.17
CA PRO A 3 32.46 -53.31 10.76
C PRO A 3 33.74 -53.65 9.99
N THR A 4 33.58 -54.29 8.83
CA THR A 4 34.72 -54.63 7.99
C THR A 4 35.40 -53.33 7.54
N PRO A 5 36.74 -53.26 7.51
CA PRO A 5 37.48 -52.04 7.14
C PRO A 5 37.11 -51.54 5.73
N LEU A 6 36.65 -52.46 4.87
CA LEU A 6 36.11 -52.15 3.55
C LEU A 6 34.79 -51.36 3.63
N ALA A 7 33.89 -51.71 4.56
CA ALA A 7 32.62 -51.01 4.73
C ALA A 7 32.85 -49.58 5.25
N GLU A 8 33.78 -49.38 6.19
CA GLU A 8 34.15 -48.04 6.67
C GLU A 8 34.76 -47.18 5.56
N PHE A 9 35.62 -47.78 4.73
CA PHE A 9 36.20 -47.09 3.58
C PHE A 9 35.14 -46.64 2.57
N VAL A 10 34.16 -47.50 2.26
CA VAL A 10 33.07 -47.15 1.33
C VAL A 10 32.19 -46.03 1.90
N VAL A 11 31.82 -46.11 3.18
CA VAL A 11 31.02 -45.06 3.85
C VAL A 11 31.77 -43.72 3.87
N ASN A 12 33.08 -43.73 4.14
CA ASN A 12 33.88 -42.52 4.15
C ASN A 12 33.99 -41.88 2.75
N ASN A 13 34.12 -42.68 1.69
CA ASN A 13 34.12 -42.18 0.32
C ASN A 13 32.75 -41.61 -0.08
N ILE A 14 31.64 -42.28 0.28
CA ILE A 14 30.29 -41.75 0.00
C ILE A 14 30.08 -40.42 0.71
N ARG A 15 30.49 -40.31 1.99
CA ARG A 15 30.39 -39.05 2.74
C ARG A 15 31.25 -37.95 2.11
N ALA A 16 32.47 -38.27 1.66
CA ALA A 16 33.33 -37.32 0.97
C ALA A 16 32.73 -36.85 -0.38
N ILE A 17 32.09 -37.75 -1.13
CA ILE A 17 31.40 -37.40 -2.38
C ILE A 17 30.19 -36.50 -2.10
N ILE A 18 29.40 -36.78 -1.06
CA ILE A 18 28.25 -35.94 -0.68
C ILE A 18 28.74 -34.56 -0.25
N SER A 19 29.76 -34.48 0.61
CA SER A 19 30.36 -33.21 1.05
C SER A 19 30.87 -32.38 -0.13
N LEU A 20 31.57 -33.01 -1.08
CA LEU A 20 32.02 -32.32 -2.29
C LEU A 20 30.83 -31.81 -3.14
N GLY A 21 29.74 -32.58 -3.19
CA GLY A 21 28.52 -32.16 -3.87
C GLY A 21 27.85 -30.95 -3.21
N GLU A 22 27.90 -30.86 -1.87
CA GLU A 22 27.42 -29.70 -1.11
C GLU A 22 28.31 -28.48 -1.36
N ASP A 23 29.64 -28.64 -1.30
CA ASP A 23 30.59 -27.56 -1.59
C ASP A 23 30.42 -27.04 -3.04
N MET A 24 30.28 -27.94 -4.02
CA MET A 24 30.02 -27.55 -5.42
C MET A 24 28.67 -26.87 -5.61
N LYS A 25 27.67 -27.20 -4.80
CA LYS A 25 26.36 -26.54 -4.82
C LYS A 25 26.49 -25.12 -4.24
N GLU A 26 27.24 -24.93 -3.17
CA GLU A 26 27.54 -23.62 -2.60
C GLU A 26 28.33 -22.76 -3.59
N ASP A 27 29.38 -23.31 -4.22
CA ASP A 27 30.16 -22.62 -5.25
C ASP A 27 29.31 -22.27 -6.48
N LEU A 28 28.42 -23.16 -6.90
CA LEU A 28 27.49 -22.87 -8.00
C LEU A 28 26.51 -21.78 -7.59
N ASN A 29 25.97 -21.80 -6.37
CA ASN A 29 25.08 -20.76 -5.88
C ASN A 29 25.80 -19.41 -5.82
N ASN A 30 27.01 -19.38 -5.28
CA ASN A 30 27.86 -18.18 -5.21
C ASN A 30 28.24 -17.67 -6.61
N PHE A 31 28.54 -18.57 -7.54
CA PHE A 31 28.83 -18.20 -8.92
C PHE A 31 27.59 -17.66 -9.64
N VAL A 32 26.44 -18.31 -9.47
CA VAL A 32 25.17 -17.89 -10.05
C VAL A 32 24.81 -16.50 -9.53
N LEU A 33 24.85 -16.30 -8.20
CA LEU A 33 24.63 -14.99 -7.57
C LEU A 33 25.64 -13.93 -8.05
N GLY A 34 26.92 -14.30 -8.23
CA GLY A 34 27.96 -13.40 -8.75
C GLY A 34 27.85 -13.08 -10.25
N SER A 35 27.10 -13.88 -11.00
CA SER A 35 26.89 -13.71 -12.45
C SER A 35 25.56 -13.03 -12.81
N MET A 36 24.63 -12.99 -11.85
CA MET A 36 23.33 -12.35 -12.00
C MET A 36 23.47 -10.83 -11.94
N THR A 37 22.67 -10.14 -12.75
CA THR A 37 22.52 -8.69 -12.60
C THR A 37 21.69 -8.39 -11.35
N GLU A 38 21.88 -7.21 -10.77
CA GLU A 38 21.10 -6.75 -9.62
C GLU A 38 19.59 -6.81 -9.86
N ALA A 39 19.14 -6.51 -11.09
CA ALA A 39 17.74 -6.62 -11.49
C ALA A 39 17.22 -8.06 -11.46
N GLN A 40 18.02 -9.04 -11.88
CA GLN A 40 17.67 -10.46 -11.83
C GLN A 40 17.62 -10.96 -10.39
N LEU A 41 18.58 -10.55 -9.56
CA LEU A 41 18.62 -10.90 -8.14
C LEU A 41 17.40 -10.33 -7.40
N ASN A 42 17.05 -9.06 -7.66
CA ASN A 42 15.87 -8.44 -7.09
C ASN A 42 14.59 -9.15 -7.52
N GLY A 43 14.48 -9.59 -8.78
CA GLY A 43 13.35 -10.39 -9.24
C GLY A 43 13.20 -11.71 -8.47
N LEU A 44 14.29 -12.47 -8.34
CA LEU A 44 14.28 -13.73 -7.59
C LEU A 44 13.97 -13.52 -6.10
N LEU A 45 14.51 -12.46 -5.49
CA LEU A 45 14.22 -12.11 -4.11
C LEU A 45 12.75 -11.78 -3.93
N LEU A 46 12.17 -10.98 -4.84
CA LEU A 46 10.75 -10.64 -4.80
C LEU A 46 9.88 -11.90 -4.92
N ASP A 47 10.21 -12.81 -5.84
CA ASP A 47 9.47 -14.07 -6.00
C ASP A 47 9.57 -14.95 -4.73
N GLU A 48 10.75 -15.04 -4.11
CA GLU A 48 10.91 -15.77 -2.85
C GLU A 48 10.12 -15.13 -1.71
N VAL A 49 10.13 -13.79 -1.60
CA VAL A 49 9.36 -13.06 -0.59
C VAL A 49 7.86 -13.28 -0.79
N LYS A 50 7.37 -13.19 -2.03
CA LYS A 50 5.96 -13.46 -2.38
C LYS A 50 5.55 -14.87 -1.98
N GLN A 51 6.38 -15.86 -2.27
CA GLN A 51 6.12 -17.25 -1.90
C GLN A 51 6.13 -17.45 -0.38
N ARG A 52 7.12 -16.89 0.31
CA ARG A 52 7.23 -16.98 1.77
C ARG A 52 6.05 -16.31 2.47
N GLU A 53 5.62 -15.15 2.01
CA GLU A 53 4.44 -14.47 2.52
C GLU A 53 3.19 -15.34 2.38
N ARG A 54 2.95 -15.88 1.18
CA ARG A 54 1.84 -16.79 0.92
C ARG A 54 1.88 -18.01 1.84
N ASP A 55 3.04 -18.65 1.97
CA ASP A 55 3.21 -19.83 2.83
C ASP A 55 2.92 -19.52 4.30
N VAL A 56 3.37 -18.35 4.80
CA VAL A 56 3.09 -17.91 6.17
C VAL A 56 1.59 -17.65 6.40
N VAL A 57 0.91 -16.97 5.48
CA VAL A 57 -0.55 -16.76 5.59
C VAL A 57 -1.29 -18.10 5.54
N LEU A 58 -0.90 -19.02 4.65
CA LEU A 58 -1.53 -20.34 4.57
C LEU A 58 -1.29 -21.17 5.83
N GLN A 59 -0.09 -21.07 6.43
CA GLN A 59 0.24 -21.75 7.68
C GLN A 59 -0.56 -21.23 8.87
N ILE A 60 -0.73 -19.91 8.97
CA ILE A 60 -1.44 -19.28 10.09
C ILE A 60 -2.95 -19.58 10.02
N TRP A 61 -3.57 -19.52 8.83
CA TRP A 61 -5.03 -19.74 8.65
C TRP A 61 -5.41 -21.18 8.28
N GLY A 62 -4.47 -22.13 8.27
CA GLY A 62 -4.80 -23.56 8.11
C GLY A 62 -5.16 -24.00 6.69
N GLY A 63 -4.69 -23.28 5.67
CA GLY A 63 -4.74 -23.72 4.27
C GLY A 63 -5.45 -22.78 3.28
N PRO A 64 -5.34 -23.09 1.98
CA PRO A 64 -5.78 -22.18 0.90
C PRO A 64 -7.30 -22.07 0.78
N ASP A 65 -8.03 -23.12 1.12
CA ASP A 65 -9.50 -23.14 0.99
C ASP A 65 -10.16 -22.18 1.98
N LEU A 66 -9.67 -22.14 3.23
CA LEU A 66 -10.20 -21.22 4.24
C LEU A 66 -9.89 -19.76 3.87
N VAL A 67 -8.66 -19.48 3.46
CA VAL A 67 -8.22 -18.15 3.04
C VAL A 67 -9.03 -17.65 1.84
N GLY A 68 -9.29 -18.51 0.85
CA GLY A 68 -10.17 -18.19 -0.28
C GLY A 68 -11.64 -18.00 0.10
N CYS A 69 -12.15 -18.78 1.05
CA CYS A 69 -13.50 -18.62 1.60
C CYS A 69 -13.65 -17.30 2.38
N LEU A 70 -12.68 -16.95 3.22
CA LEU A 70 -12.66 -15.67 3.96
C LEU A 70 -12.64 -14.48 3.01
N TRP A 71 -11.84 -14.53 1.95
CA TRP A 71 -11.83 -13.50 0.91
C TRP A 71 -13.18 -13.34 0.23
N ARG A 72 -13.78 -14.45 -0.25
CA ARG A 72 -15.10 -14.41 -0.89
C ARG A 72 -16.20 -13.93 0.05
N ASN A 73 -16.17 -14.35 1.32
CA ASN A 73 -17.14 -13.93 2.33
C ASN A 73 -16.98 -12.45 2.65
N TRP A 74 -15.74 -11.98 2.77
CA TRP A 74 -15.45 -10.57 2.89
C TRP A 74 -16.05 -9.81 1.71
N LEU A 75 -15.76 -10.18 0.45
CA LEU A 75 -16.34 -9.54 -0.74
C LEU A 75 -17.87 -9.51 -0.77
N LYS A 76 -18.53 -10.57 -0.30
CA LYS A 76 -20.00 -10.66 -0.23
C LYS A 76 -20.61 -9.77 0.86
N GLY A 77 -19.91 -9.54 1.96
CA GLY A 77 -20.43 -8.79 3.12
C GLY A 77 -20.55 -7.27 2.93
N GLY A 78 -20.51 -6.74 1.70
CA GLY A 78 -20.67 -5.32 1.41
C GLY A 78 -22.11 -4.97 0.98
N LEU A 79 -22.70 -3.94 1.59
CA LEU A 79 -24.08 -3.49 1.38
C LEU A 79 -24.36 -2.79 0.03
N VAL A 80 -23.39 -2.65 -0.85
CA VAL A 80 -23.55 -1.93 -2.12
C VAL A 80 -23.47 -2.93 -3.26
N GLU A 81 -24.63 -3.44 -3.66
CA GLU A 81 -24.82 -4.17 -4.93
C GLU A 81 -24.70 -3.19 -6.11
N ASP A 82 -23.50 -2.63 -6.34
CA ASP A 82 -23.21 -1.97 -7.61
C ASP A 82 -22.97 -3.08 -8.65
N ALA A 83 -24.03 -3.41 -9.37
CA ALA A 83 -24.07 -4.47 -10.38
C ALA A 83 -23.17 -4.22 -11.62
N GLU A 84 -22.55 -3.05 -11.73
CA GLU A 84 -21.85 -2.62 -12.95
C GLU A 84 -20.32 -2.64 -12.85
N CYS A 85 -19.73 -2.98 -11.70
CA CYS A 85 -18.28 -3.01 -11.58
C CYS A 85 -17.72 -4.38 -11.94
N ALA A 86 -16.67 -4.40 -12.77
CA ALA A 86 -15.90 -5.62 -13.08
C ALA A 86 -15.52 -6.34 -11.78
N GLU A 87 -15.82 -7.65 -11.72
CA GLU A 87 -15.73 -8.46 -10.49
C GLU A 87 -14.34 -8.39 -9.85
N GLY A 88 -13.28 -8.27 -10.66
CA GLY A 88 -11.89 -8.15 -10.21
C GLY A 88 -11.57 -6.87 -9.42
N LYS A 89 -12.37 -5.81 -9.50
CA LYS A 89 -12.06 -4.50 -8.86
C LYS A 89 -12.95 -4.16 -7.66
N ARG A 90 -13.93 -5.02 -7.36
CA ARG A 90 -14.85 -4.82 -6.24
C ARG A 90 -14.11 -4.75 -4.90
N TRP A 91 -13.02 -5.50 -4.77
CA TRP A 91 -12.23 -5.57 -3.55
C TRP A 91 -11.50 -4.26 -3.23
N ILE A 92 -11.05 -3.52 -4.25
CA ILE A 92 -10.38 -2.21 -4.07
C ILE A 92 -11.35 -1.20 -3.44
N ARG A 93 -12.59 -1.14 -3.93
CA ARG A 93 -13.64 -0.28 -3.35
C ARG A 93 -13.93 -0.65 -1.90
N LYS A 94 -13.97 -1.95 -1.61
CA LYS A 94 -14.21 -2.45 -0.26
C LYS A 94 -13.03 -2.15 0.67
N LEU A 95 -11.79 -2.25 0.18
CA LEU A 95 -10.59 -1.84 0.91
C LEU A 95 -10.63 -0.34 1.24
N LEU A 96 -10.96 0.51 0.26
CA LEU A 96 -11.15 1.95 0.50
C LEU A 96 -12.27 2.25 1.49
N THR A 97 -13.34 1.45 1.49
CA THR A 97 -14.42 1.56 2.48
C THR A 97 -13.96 1.13 3.87
N ALA A 98 -13.07 0.14 3.97
CA ALA A 98 -12.44 -0.27 5.23
C ALA A 98 -11.50 0.82 5.77
N LEU A 99 -10.64 1.39 4.91
CA LEU A 99 -9.73 2.51 5.24
C LEU A 99 -10.47 3.78 5.65
N GLN A 100 -11.70 3.94 5.17
CA GLN A 100 -12.57 5.03 5.59
C GLN A 100 -13.09 4.87 7.02
N SER A 101 -13.04 3.68 7.62
CA SER A 101 -13.57 3.51 8.97
C SER A 101 -12.80 4.34 9.99
N ASP A 102 -13.47 4.77 11.05
CA ASP A 102 -12.83 5.55 12.14
C ASP A 102 -12.05 4.63 13.10
N LYS A 103 -12.17 3.30 12.91
CA LYS A 103 -11.43 2.28 13.67
C LYS A 103 -10.18 1.90 12.88
N PRO A 104 -9.04 1.63 13.56
CA PRO A 104 -7.85 1.17 12.88
C PRO A 104 -8.15 -0.13 12.15
N VAL A 105 -7.63 -0.25 10.93
CA VAL A 105 -7.79 -1.44 10.11
C VAL A 105 -7.01 -2.60 10.73
N GLN A 106 -7.66 -3.76 10.88
CA GLN A 106 -7.09 -4.95 11.55
C GLN A 106 -7.31 -6.21 10.73
N CYS A 107 -6.36 -7.14 10.79
CA CYS A 107 -6.58 -8.50 10.28
C CYS A 107 -7.11 -9.41 11.39
N SER A 108 -8.10 -10.23 11.07
CA SER A 108 -8.63 -11.24 11.97
C SER A 108 -7.59 -12.35 12.17
N SER A 109 -6.79 -12.25 13.23
CA SER A 109 -5.93 -13.36 13.67
C SER A 109 -6.81 -14.60 13.91
N PRO A 110 -6.42 -15.79 13.44
CA PRO A 110 -7.15 -17.00 13.74
C PRO A 110 -7.08 -17.19 15.26
N SER A 111 -8.21 -16.99 15.94
CA SER A 111 -8.32 -17.32 17.34
C SER A 111 -8.32 -18.85 17.45
N PRO A 112 -7.48 -19.46 18.31
CA PRO A 112 -7.42 -20.92 18.49
C PRO A 112 -8.72 -21.54 19.02
N GLN A 113 -9.76 -20.74 19.27
CA GLN A 113 -11.07 -21.22 19.71
C GLN A 113 -11.96 -21.76 18.58
N GLU A 114 -11.69 -21.43 17.31
CA GLU A 114 -12.50 -21.95 16.18
C GLU A 114 -12.00 -23.31 15.66
N SER A 115 -10.81 -23.74 16.06
CA SER A 115 -10.19 -25.00 15.61
C SER A 115 -10.76 -26.26 16.28
N HIS A 116 -11.65 -26.13 17.26
CA HIS A 116 -12.17 -27.25 18.06
C HIS A 116 -13.57 -27.77 17.66
N LEU A 117 -14.10 -27.37 16.50
CA LEU A 117 -15.39 -27.86 16.00
C LEU A 117 -15.31 -28.77 14.76
N VAL A 118 -14.17 -29.46 14.55
CA VAL A 118 -14.15 -30.64 13.67
C VAL A 118 -14.48 -31.86 14.51
N GLY A 119 -15.77 -32.01 14.85
CA GLY A 119 -16.23 -33.13 15.67
C GLY A 119 -17.66 -33.04 16.20
N ALA A 120 -18.60 -32.45 15.47
CA ALA A 120 -20.02 -32.66 15.70
C ALA A 120 -20.79 -32.33 14.42
N GLU A 121 -21.23 -33.36 13.71
CA GLU A 121 -22.28 -33.25 12.70
C GLU A 121 -23.56 -32.75 13.38
N ASP A 122 -24.25 -31.84 12.70
CA ASP A 122 -25.55 -31.26 13.03
C ASP A 122 -25.68 -30.44 14.32
N SER A 123 -26.14 -29.19 14.12
CA SER A 123 -26.59 -28.21 15.14
C SER A 123 -25.50 -27.30 15.67
N LEU A 124 -25.28 -26.16 14.99
CA LEU A 124 -25.07 -24.80 15.54
C LEU A 124 -24.74 -23.84 14.38
N ILE A 125 -25.67 -23.68 13.44
CA ILE A 125 -25.74 -22.50 12.56
C ILE A 125 -26.78 -21.58 13.19
N GLN A 126 -26.47 -20.99 14.33
CA GLN A 126 -27.29 -19.92 14.88
C GLN A 126 -26.46 -19.07 15.85
N ASP A 127 -26.43 -17.78 15.54
CA ASP A 127 -26.02 -16.66 16.41
C ASP A 127 -24.54 -16.27 16.54
N ALA A 128 -23.73 -16.50 15.50
CA ALA A 128 -22.69 -15.53 15.16
C ALA A 128 -23.26 -14.62 14.06
N SER A 129 -24.08 -13.64 14.45
CA SER A 129 -24.31 -12.50 13.55
C SER A 129 -22.92 -11.95 13.24
N PRO A 130 -22.44 -11.96 11.98
CA PRO A 130 -21.21 -11.26 11.67
C PRO A 130 -21.57 -9.79 11.88
N SER A 131 -21.16 -9.21 13.00
CA SER A 131 -21.00 -7.77 13.06
C SER A 131 -20.05 -7.46 11.90
N GLN A 132 -20.64 -7.00 10.79
CA GLN A 132 -20.02 -6.61 9.53
C GLN A 132 -19.18 -5.36 9.77
N ASP A 133 -18.20 -5.55 10.62
CA ASP A 133 -17.29 -4.54 11.05
C ASP A 133 -16.34 -4.32 9.87
N ASN A 134 -16.62 -3.27 9.10
CA ASN A 134 -15.88 -2.91 7.89
C ASN A 134 -14.37 -2.72 8.10
N HIS A 135 -13.89 -2.71 9.35
CA HIS A 135 -12.48 -2.55 9.70
C HIS A 135 -11.67 -3.85 9.65
N PHE A 136 -12.32 -5.02 9.55
CA PHE A 136 -11.60 -6.29 9.40
C PHE A 136 -11.21 -6.54 7.95
N LEU A 137 -9.90 -6.74 7.73
CA LEU A 137 -9.34 -7.13 6.45
C LEU A 137 -9.21 -8.65 6.32
N PRO A 138 -9.29 -9.15 5.08
CA PRO A 138 -9.03 -10.54 4.79
C PRO A 138 -7.54 -10.88 5.01
N PRO A 139 -7.21 -12.16 5.23
CA PRO A 139 -5.85 -12.62 5.54
C PRO A 139 -4.80 -12.26 4.46
N GLN A 140 -5.23 -12.14 3.21
CA GLN A 140 -4.39 -11.81 2.07
C GLN A 140 -3.70 -10.44 2.20
N LEU A 141 -4.25 -9.53 3.01
CA LEU A 141 -3.72 -8.19 3.23
C LEU A 141 -2.87 -8.07 4.50
N LEU A 142 -2.57 -9.19 5.20
CA LEU A 142 -1.90 -9.19 6.50
C LEU A 142 -0.61 -8.38 6.50
N PHE A 143 0.26 -8.58 5.53
CA PHE A 143 1.54 -7.89 5.46
C PHE A 143 1.41 -6.44 4.96
N CYS A 144 0.29 -6.10 4.32
CA CYS A 144 -0.03 -4.72 3.96
C CYS A 144 -0.62 -3.92 5.13
N VAL A 145 -1.06 -4.56 6.23
CA VAL A 145 -1.74 -3.87 7.35
C VAL A 145 -0.96 -2.66 7.88
N PRO A 146 0.36 -2.73 8.18
CA PRO A 146 1.07 -1.56 8.70
C PRO A 146 1.06 -0.39 7.72
N ASN A 147 1.24 -0.68 6.43
CA ASN A 147 1.17 0.33 5.37
C ASN A 147 -0.25 0.89 5.23
N LEU A 148 -1.27 0.05 5.35
CA LEU A 148 -2.69 0.44 5.27
C LEU A 148 -3.11 1.31 6.46
N VAL A 149 -2.61 1.03 7.67
CA VAL A 149 -2.81 1.88 8.86
C VAL A 149 -2.10 3.22 8.67
N SER A 150 -0.87 3.22 8.16
CA SER A 150 -0.18 4.46 7.81
C SER A 150 -0.99 5.28 6.79
N VAL A 151 -1.50 4.64 5.74
CA VAL A 151 -2.37 5.27 4.72
C VAL A 151 -3.65 5.83 5.35
N GLN A 152 -4.30 5.08 6.25
CA GLN A 152 -5.49 5.54 6.96
C GLN A 152 -5.18 6.82 7.77
N ASN A 153 -4.06 6.86 8.48
CA ASN A 153 -3.63 8.03 9.25
C ASN A 153 -3.32 9.23 8.33
N HIS A 154 -2.66 8.99 7.19
CA HIS A 154 -2.40 10.03 6.19
C HIS A 154 -3.70 10.59 5.59
N LEU A 155 -4.68 9.73 5.27
CA LEU A 155 -6.00 10.15 4.77
C LEU A 155 -6.73 11.03 5.81
N GLN A 156 -6.71 10.63 7.08
CA GLN A 156 -7.29 11.41 8.16
C GLN A 156 -6.61 12.78 8.29
N ALA A 157 -5.27 12.83 8.27
CA ALA A 157 -4.52 14.08 8.32
C ALA A 157 -4.79 15.00 7.12
N LEU A 158 -4.95 14.44 5.91
CA LEU A 158 -5.35 15.18 4.72
C LEU A 158 -6.72 15.85 4.90
N ILE A 159 -7.71 15.09 5.38
CA ILE A 159 -9.07 15.59 5.60
C ILE A 159 -9.07 16.66 6.70
N ILE A 160 -8.33 16.45 7.79
CA ILE A 160 -8.16 17.45 8.87
C ILE A 160 -7.56 18.72 8.28
N THR A 161 -6.45 18.64 7.55
CA THR A 161 -5.78 19.81 6.97
C THR A 161 -6.72 20.58 6.03
N ALA A 162 -7.45 19.88 5.16
CA ALA A 162 -8.44 20.49 4.27
C ALA A 162 -9.63 21.11 5.01
N SER A 163 -10.07 20.53 6.13
CA SER A 163 -11.13 21.10 6.96
C SER A 163 -10.69 22.40 7.64
N LEU A 164 -9.46 22.45 8.18
CA LEU A 164 -8.88 23.64 8.80
C LEU A 164 -8.62 24.74 7.76
N ARG A 165 -8.21 24.38 6.54
CA ARG A 165 -8.16 25.29 5.39
C ARG A 165 -9.52 25.95 5.14
N SER A 166 -10.59 25.16 5.12
CA SER A 166 -11.94 25.65 4.84
C SER A 166 -12.44 26.62 5.92
N LEU A 167 -12.12 26.36 7.19
CA LEU A 167 -12.48 27.22 8.32
C LEU A 167 -11.79 28.58 8.32
N THR A 168 -10.52 28.63 7.92
CA THR A 168 -9.72 29.87 7.98
C THR A 168 -10.12 30.88 6.89
N ARG A 169 -10.84 30.46 5.85
CA ARG A 169 -11.29 31.31 4.72
C ARG A 169 -10.18 32.20 4.15
N LEU A 170 -8.93 31.72 4.18
CA LEU A 170 -7.78 32.47 3.68
C LEU A 170 -7.95 32.67 2.16
N PRO A 171 -7.66 33.87 1.62
CA PRO A 171 -7.81 34.14 0.20
C PRO A 171 -7.01 33.11 -0.59
N SER A 172 -7.71 32.28 -1.38
CA SER A 172 -7.06 31.34 -2.28
C SER A 172 -6.32 32.17 -3.32
N THR A 173 -5.01 31.97 -3.42
CA THR A 173 -4.16 32.59 -4.43
C THR A 173 -4.42 31.90 -5.77
N GLN A 174 -5.68 31.91 -6.22
CA GLN A 174 -5.98 31.50 -7.58
C GLN A 174 -5.38 32.55 -8.49
N VAL A 175 -4.47 32.04 -9.32
CA VAL A 175 -3.73 32.73 -10.37
C VAL A 175 -4.72 33.55 -11.21
N THR A 176 -4.94 34.82 -10.85
CA THR A 176 -5.39 35.79 -11.82
C THR A 176 -4.24 35.98 -12.79
N ASN A 177 -4.36 35.40 -13.99
CA ASN A 177 -3.52 35.62 -15.15
C ASN A 177 -3.48 37.12 -15.51
N SER A 178 -2.78 37.91 -14.71
CA SER A 178 -2.55 39.32 -14.92
C SER A 178 -1.08 39.54 -14.63
N GLY A 179 -0.29 39.47 -15.70
CA GLY A 179 1.17 39.51 -15.71
C GLY A 179 1.76 40.75 -15.08
N SER A 180 1.88 40.75 -13.75
CA SER A 180 2.82 41.59 -13.03
C SER A 180 3.82 40.71 -12.28
N SER A 181 5.07 40.93 -12.63
CA SER A 181 6.28 40.31 -12.13
C SER A 181 6.43 40.37 -10.61
N SER A 182 6.93 39.25 -10.07
CA SER A 182 7.85 39.17 -8.93
C SER A 182 7.37 39.68 -7.57
N SER A 183 6.76 38.80 -6.80
CA SER A 183 7.20 38.60 -5.40
C SER A 183 7.05 37.12 -5.02
N THR A 184 8.18 36.48 -4.76
CA THR A 184 8.34 35.04 -4.45
C THR A 184 7.96 34.71 -2.99
N THR A 185 7.13 35.53 -2.36
CA THR A 185 6.70 35.27 -0.98
C THR A 185 5.58 34.24 -1.00
N PRO A 186 5.75 33.07 -0.37
CA PRO A 186 4.68 32.10 -0.26
C PRO A 186 3.45 32.74 0.36
N SER A 187 2.27 32.42 -0.17
CA SER A 187 1.01 32.92 0.38
C SER A 187 0.87 32.45 1.83
N VAL A 188 0.36 33.29 2.73
CA VAL A 188 0.08 32.94 4.14
C VAL A 188 -0.73 31.64 4.24
N ALA A 189 -1.61 31.39 3.26
CA ALA A 189 -2.37 30.16 3.14
C ALA A 189 -1.50 28.92 2.88
N GLN A 190 -0.50 29.04 2.00
CA GLN A 190 0.41 27.94 1.68
C GLN A 190 1.35 27.63 2.85
N GLU A 191 1.86 28.65 3.55
CA GLU A 191 2.69 28.45 4.74
C GLU A 191 1.91 27.76 5.86
N PHE A 192 0.68 28.20 6.11
CA PHE A 192 -0.22 27.59 7.07
C PHE A 192 -0.47 26.10 6.77
N ILE A 193 -0.79 25.77 5.52
CA ILE A 193 -1.04 24.38 5.12
C ILE A 193 0.22 23.54 5.19
N ARG A 194 1.36 24.06 4.72
CA ARG A 194 2.63 23.36 4.81
C ARG A 194 3.00 23.07 6.27
N ARG A 195 2.73 24.00 7.19
CA ARG A 195 3.01 23.85 8.61
C ARG A 195 2.08 22.84 9.29
N ILE A 196 0.77 22.91 9.05
CA ILE A 196 -0.17 21.93 9.58
C ILE A 196 0.15 20.53 9.04
N TRP A 197 0.36 20.43 7.73
CA TRP A 197 0.71 19.16 7.10
C TRP A 197 2.01 18.60 7.67
N SER A 198 3.06 19.41 7.82
CA SER A 198 4.31 18.96 8.41
C SER A 198 4.17 18.51 9.86
N LEU A 199 3.29 19.17 10.65
CA LEU A 199 3.03 18.79 12.03
C LEU A 199 2.28 17.46 12.12
N LEU A 200 1.26 17.27 11.28
CA LEU A 200 0.51 16.02 11.23
C LEU A 200 1.34 14.88 10.65
N LYS A 201 2.13 15.12 9.60
CA LYS A 201 3.02 14.12 9.00
C LYS A 201 4.09 13.65 10.00
N ALA A 202 4.71 14.57 10.73
CA ALA A 202 5.66 14.21 11.78
C ALA A 202 5.04 13.30 12.84
N GLU A 203 3.80 13.56 13.26
CA GLU A 203 3.09 12.71 14.23
C GLU A 203 2.80 11.31 13.68
N ILE A 204 2.51 11.18 12.38
CA ILE A 204 2.26 9.89 11.75
C ILE A 204 3.56 9.09 11.58
N ASP A 205 4.67 9.78 11.30
CA ASP A 205 5.97 9.13 11.07
C ASP A 205 6.71 8.80 12.40
N ASP A 206 6.45 9.53 13.50
CA ASP A 206 7.06 9.35 14.84
C ASP A 206 6.45 8.19 15.67
N GLU A 207 6.01 7.08 15.08
CA GLU A 207 5.54 5.86 15.80
C GLU A 207 6.63 5.15 16.67
N ALA A 208 7.74 5.82 17.00
CA ALA A 208 8.71 5.35 17.99
C ALA A 208 8.31 5.82 19.41
N PRO A 209 8.23 4.94 20.42
CA PRO A 209 7.84 5.31 21.77
C PRO A 209 9.03 5.99 22.47
N VAL A 210 9.27 7.26 22.16
CA VAL A 210 10.09 8.11 23.03
C VAL A 210 9.16 8.67 24.08
N ALA A 211 9.05 7.93 25.18
CA ALA A 211 8.47 8.40 26.42
C ALA A 211 9.23 9.66 26.88
N ASP A 212 8.71 10.85 26.56
CA ASP A 212 8.85 12.11 27.32
C ASP A 212 8.51 13.36 26.46
N VAL A 213 7.40 13.35 25.71
CA VAL A 213 6.77 14.61 25.25
C VAL A 213 5.25 14.54 25.44
N ASP A 214 4.86 14.83 26.67
CA ASP A 214 3.49 15.05 27.14
C ASP A 214 2.61 15.84 26.14
N HIS A 215 1.63 15.16 25.55
CA HIS A 215 0.23 15.58 25.36
C HIS A 215 -0.11 17.00 24.79
N THR A 216 0.77 17.72 24.10
CA THR A 216 0.49 19.13 23.72
C THR A 216 0.56 19.49 22.23
N LYS A 217 0.81 18.56 21.29
CA LYS A 217 0.99 18.95 19.87
C LYS A 217 -0.31 19.17 19.09
N LEU A 218 -1.37 18.39 19.35
CA LEU A 218 -2.70 18.61 18.76
C LEU A 218 -3.43 19.82 19.37
N VAL A 219 -3.09 20.20 20.62
CA VAL A 219 -3.62 21.41 21.29
C VAL A 219 -3.23 22.68 20.50
N ASN A 220 -2.14 22.64 19.74
CA ASN A 220 -1.68 23.76 18.93
C ASN A 220 -2.44 23.93 17.60
N LEU A 221 -3.30 23.00 17.16
CA LEU A 221 -4.02 23.15 15.89
C LEU A 221 -5.00 24.33 15.93
N ALA A 222 -5.71 24.49 17.05
CA ALA A 222 -6.62 25.61 17.24
C ALA A 222 -5.87 26.95 17.30
N ASP A 223 -4.71 26.98 17.96
CA ASP A 223 -3.87 28.18 18.04
C ASP A 223 -3.20 28.52 16.70
N GLU A 224 -2.85 27.51 15.91
CA GLU A 224 -2.33 27.66 14.54
C GLU A 224 -3.38 28.30 13.61
N VAL A 225 -4.64 27.87 13.72
CA VAL A 225 -5.79 28.46 13.00
C VAL A 225 -6.01 29.92 13.41
N VAL A 226 -5.98 30.19 14.72
CA VAL A 226 -6.11 31.56 15.25
C VAL A 226 -4.97 32.45 14.73
N ARG A 227 -3.73 31.96 14.80
CA ARG A 227 -2.56 32.71 14.33
C ARG A 227 -2.63 32.99 12.84
N ALA A 228 -3.01 32.00 12.02
CA ALA A 228 -3.17 32.19 10.58
C ALA A 228 -4.25 33.24 10.24
N ARG A 229 -5.35 33.25 11.00
CA ARG A 229 -6.40 34.26 10.81
C ARG A 229 -5.99 35.64 11.31
N GLN A 230 -5.23 35.73 12.40
CA GLN A 230 -4.67 36.99 12.92
C GLN A 230 -3.72 37.67 11.92
N LEU A 231 -2.99 36.89 11.10
CA LEU A 231 -2.12 37.43 10.05
C LEU A 231 -2.90 38.09 8.91
N VAL A 232 -4.16 37.70 8.68
CA VAL A 232 -5.01 38.24 7.61
C VAL A 232 -5.98 39.31 8.13
N ALA A 233 -6.52 39.14 9.33
CA ALA A 233 -7.47 40.07 9.95
C ALA A 233 -7.20 40.19 11.46
N LYS A 234 -7.43 41.36 12.05
CA LYS A 234 -7.39 41.51 13.51
C LYS A 234 -8.58 40.77 14.13
N VAL A 235 -8.32 39.58 14.67
CA VAL A 235 -9.31 38.74 15.36
C VAL A 235 -9.48 39.23 16.80
N GLY A 236 -10.71 39.53 17.21
CA GLY A 236 -11.03 39.85 18.61
C GLY A 236 -11.15 38.59 19.48
N GLY A 237 -11.11 38.73 20.81
CA GLY A 237 -11.16 37.57 21.72
C GLY A 237 -12.43 36.71 21.62
N GLU A 238 -13.57 37.30 21.26
CA GLU A 238 -14.83 36.57 21.05
C GLU A 238 -14.79 35.72 19.76
N GLU A 239 -14.25 36.28 18.67
CA GLU A 239 -14.04 35.55 17.42
C GLU A 239 -13.00 34.42 17.59
N GLU A 240 -12.01 34.63 18.45
CA GLU A 240 -11.02 33.63 18.80
C GLU A 240 -11.64 32.42 19.51
N ALA A 241 -12.50 32.66 20.52
CA ALA A 241 -13.24 31.59 21.19
C ALA A 241 -14.17 30.84 20.22
N GLN A 242 -14.83 31.57 19.31
CA GLN A 242 -15.68 30.98 18.28
C GLN A 242 -14.88 30.12 17.29
N LEU A 243 -13.68 30.56 16.91
CA LEU A 243 -12.77 29.79 16.06
C LEU A 243 -12.31 28.50 16.72
N ARG A 244 -11.91 28.54 18.00
CA ARG A 244 -11.51 27.33 18.73
C ARG A 244 -12.65 26.32 18.80
N SER A 245 -13.86 26.78 19.13
CA SER A 245 -15.05 25.93 19.14
C SER A 245 -15.39 25.37 17.75
N ALA A 246 -15.21 26.18 16.69
CA ALA A 246 -15.41 25.73 15.31
C ALA A 246 -14.40 24.65 14.91
N VAL A 247 -13.11 24.80 15.29
CA VAL A 247 -12.06 23.81 15.07
C VAL A 247 -12.40 22.50 15.78
N GLU A 248 -12.71 22.56 17.08
CA GLU A 248 -13.12 21.38 17.86
C GLU A 248 -14.34 20.66 17.26
N ARG A 249 -15.31 21.42 16.73
CA ARG A 249 -16.48 20.86 16.07
C ARG A 249 -16.13 20.16 14.75
N THR A 250 -15.25 20.75 13.93
CA THR A 250 -14.83 20.18 12.65
C THR A 250 -13.91 18.97 12.77
N LEU A 251 -13.19 18.84 13.89
CA LEU A 251 -12.35 17.67 14.16
C LEU A 251 -13.17 16.44 14.57
N ARG A 252 -14.48 16.57 14.81
CA ARG A 252 -15.36 15.42 15.08
C ARG A 252 -15.66 14.69 13.77
N SER A 253 -15.52 13.36 13.76
CA SER A 253 -15.78 12.54 12.57
C SER A 253 -17.21 12.64 12.02
N ASN A 254 -18.16 13.06 12.86
CA ASN A 254 -19.56 13.25 12.50
C ASN A 254 -19.89 14.64 11.89
N ASP A 255 -18.92 15.53 11.72
CA ASP A 255 -19.19 16.84 11.11
C ASP A 255 -19.49 16.71 9.60
N PRO A 256 -20.55 17.34 9.06
CA PRO A 256 -20.90 17.24 7.65
C PRO A 256 -19.81 17.72 6.70
N VAL A 257 -18.99 18.71 7.10
CA VAL A 257 -17.87 19.18 6.26
C VAL A 257 -16.79 18.12 6.16
N PHE A 258 -16.45 17.50 7.29
CA PHE A 258 -15.50 16.40 7.36
C PHE A 258 -15.94 15.22 6.48
N LEU A 259 -17.20 14.79 6.61
CA LEU A 259 -17.76 13.70 5.82
C LEU A 259 -17.78 14.00 4.32
N LEU A 260 -18.10 15.24 3.93
CA LEU A 260 -18.12 15.66 2.54
C LEU A 260 -16.72 15.64 1.93
N LEU A 261 -15.73 16.20 2.63
CA LEU A 261 -14.33 16.21 2.18
C LEU A 261 -13.74 14.79 2.09
N ARG A 262 -14.07 13.93 3.06
CA ARG A 262 -13.71 12.51 3.06
C ARG A 262 -14.30 11.79 1.84
N LYS A 263 -15.61 11.92 1.62
CA LYS A 263 -16.30 11.27 0.49
C LYS A 263 -15.72 11.70 -0.86
N ARG A 264 -15.42 13.00 -1.02
CA ARG A 264 -14.80 13.52 -2.25
C ARG A 264 -13.40 12.96 -2.47
N LEU A 265 -12.55 12.98 -1.46
CA LEU A 265 -11.18 12.47 -1.55
C LEU A 265 -11.18 10.99 -1.93
N VAL A 266 -11.97 10.19 -1.22
CA VAL A 266 -11.99 8.74 -1.45
C VAL A 266 -12.61 8.39 -2.79
N SER A 267 -13.66 9.08 -3.23
CA SER A 267 -14.24 8.87 -4.56
C SER A 267 -13.23 9.15 -5.69
N VAL A 268 -12.36 10.16 -5.51
CA VAL A 268 -11.29 10.44 -6.49
C VAL A 268 -10.23 9.35 -6.48
N LEU A 269 -9.77 8.94 -5.30
CA LEU A 269 -8.79 7.85 -5.17
C LEU A 269 -9.34 6.53 -5.73
N GLU A 270 -10.61 6.22 -5.48
CA GLU A 270 -11.27 5.04 -6.01
C GLU A 270 -11.27 5.04 -7.54
N ASN A 271 -11.69 6.14 -8.17
CA ASN A 271 -11.70 6.27 -9.62
C ASN A 271 -10.29 6.14 -10.21
N LEU A 272 -9.27 6.69 -9.54
CA LEU A 272 -7.88 6.62 -10.00
C LEU A 272 -7.34 5.19 -9.92
N LEU A 273 -7.53 4.50 -8.79
CA LEU A 273 -7.02 3.12 -8.60
C LEU A 273 -7.72 2.12 -9.53
N VAL A 274 -9.04 2.27 -9.70
CA VAL A 274 -9.81 1.45 -10.63
C VAL A 274 -9.36 1.68 -12.07
N SER A 275 -9.00 2.92 -12.43
CA SER A 275 -8.52 3.28 -13.77
C SER A 275 -7.10 2.77 -14.03
N GLU A 276 -6.18 2.91 -13.07
CA GLU A 276 -4.79 2.45 -13.18
C GLU A 276 -4.73 0.93 -13.42
N SER A 277 -5.48 0.17 -12.63
CA SER A 277 -5.57 -1.29 -12.77
C SER A 277 -6.03 -1.72 -14.19
N SER A 278 -6.96 -0.99 -14.83
CA SER A 278 -7.38 -1.34 -16.21
C SER A 278 -6.32 -1.11 -17.28
N VAL A 279 -5.41 -0.15 -17.07
CA VAL A 279 -4.36 0.13 -18.05
C VAL A 279 -3.32 -0.99 -18.04
N ASN A 280 -3.05 -1.57 -16.87
CA ASN A 280 -2.10 -2.67 -16.72
C ASN A 280 -2.60 -3.95 -17.37
N ASP A 281 -3.90 -4.28 -17.25
CA ASP A 281 -4.50 -5.46 -17.89
C ASP A 281 -4.32 -5.44 -19.43
N ILE A 282 -4.55 -4.28 -20.06
CA ILE A 282 -4.45 -4.14 -21.53
C ILE A 282 -3.01 -4.32 -22.03
N ASN A 283 -2.02 -3.98 -21.20
CA ASN A 283 -0.61 -4.11 -21.56
C ASN A 283 -0.07 -5.53 -21.32
N ASN A 284 -0.56 -6.24 -20.29
CA ASN A 284 -0.16 -7.62 -20.02
C ASN A 284 -0.81 -8.64 -20.96
N ASP A 285 -2.02 -8.37 -21.45
CA ASP A 285 -2.76 -9.29 -22.34
C ASP A 285 -2.49 -9.07 -23.84
N ARG A 286 -1.54 -8.19 -24.20
CA ARG A 286 -0.98 -8.21 -25.55
C ARG A 286 0.15 -9.22 -25.56
N PRO A 287 -0.06 -10.46 -26.06
CA PRO A 287 1.07 -11.31 -26.42
C PRO A 287 1.89 -10.47 -27.38
N THR A 288 3.10 -10.12 -26.97
CA THR A 288 4.04 -9.39 -27.82
C THR A 288 4.44 -10.37 -28.90
N ILE A 289 3.60 -10.52 -29.94
CA ILE A 289 3.87 -11.35 -31.10
C ILE A 289 5.18 -10.80 -31.66
N PRO A 290 6.29 -11.57 -31.63
CA PRO A 290 7.56 -11.08 -32.10
C PRO A 290 7.40 -10.69 -33.57
N ALA A 291 7.51 -9.40 -33.88
CA ALA A 291 7.30 -8.86 -35.23
C ALA A 291 8.34 -9.38 -36.26
N LYS A 292 9.33 -10.15 -35.80
CA LYS A 292 10.28 -10.87 -36.65
C LYS A 292 10.34 -12.34 -36.23
N MET A 293 9.78 -13.21 -37.07
CA MET A 293 10.16 -14.62 -37.10
C MET A 293 11.60 -14.70 -37.62
N GLN A 294 12.57 -14.87 -36.73
CA GLN A 294 13.96 -15.07 -37.10
C GLN A 294 14.17 -16.56 -37.42
N THR A 295 13.78 -16.96 -38.64
CA THR A 295 14.15 -18.27 -39.20
C THR A 295 15.51 -18.17 -39.89
N GLY A 296 16.54 -18.81 -39.34
CA GLY A 296 17.86 -19.02 -39.93
C GLY A 296 18.85 -19.38 -38.81
N ARG A 297 19.40 -20.59 -38.69
CA ARG A 297 20.24 -21.36 -39.64
C ARG A 297 21.37 -20.52 -40.24
N ASP A 298 22.20 -19.95 -39.38
CA ASP A 298 23.58 -19.64 -39.75
C ASP A 298 24.51 -20.74 -39.26
N LEU A 299 25.06 -21.41 -40.27
CA LEU A 299 26.13 -22.40 -40.23
C LEU A 299 27.46 -21.71 -39.90
N VAL A 300 28.29 -22.44 -39.16
CA VAL A 300 29.74 -22.61 -39.40
C VAL A 300 30.61 -21.35 -39.36
N GLY A 301 31.44 -21.27 -38.31
CA GLY A 301 32.77 -20.66 -38.41
C GLY A 301 33.10 -19.68 -37.29
N GLY A 302 33.93 -20.11 -36.34
CA GLY A 302 34.63 -19.22 -35.43
C GLY A 302 34.49 -19.62 -33.97
N ILE A 303 35.51 -20.29 -33.45
CA ILE A 303 35.70 -20.65 -32.05
C ILE A 303 35.79 -19.34 -31.24
N ALA A 304 34.66 -18.85 -30.79
CA ALA A 304 34.57 -18.00 -29.62
C ALA A 304 33.82 -18.82 -28.59
N VAL A 305 34.48 -19.12 -27.47
CA VAL A 305 33.92 -19.81 -26.31
C VAL A 305 32.74 -18.98 -25.79
N LYS A 306 31.56 -19.23 -26.37
CA LYS A 306 30.30 -18.69 -25.91
C LYS A 306 29.99 -19.43 -24.62
N ARG A 307 30.33 -18.79 -23.50
CA ARG A 307 29.76 -19.14 -22.20
C ARG A 307 28.25 -19.32 -22.40
N PRO A 308 27.63 -20.40 -21.89
CA PRO A 308 26.18 -20.54 -21.91
C PRO A 308 25.59 -19.33 -21.19
N LYS A 309 25.14 -18.33 -21.96
CA LYS A 309 24.28 -17.28 -21.44
C LYS A 309 22.97 -18.01 -21.19
N LEU A 310 22.73 -18.34 -19.92
CA LEU A 310 21.43 -18.81 -19.46
C LEU A 310 20.44 -17.71 -19.86
N MET A 311 19.73 -17.93 -20.98
CA MET A 311 18.60 -17.09 -21.35
C MET A 311 17.45 -17.48 -20.43
N SER A 312 17.59 -17.17 -19.14
CA SER A 312 16.44 -17.00 -18.29
C SER A 312 15.68 -15.86 -18.93
N SER A 313 14.46 -16.15 -19.39
CA SER A 313 13.46 -15.16 -19.75
C SER A 313 13.60 -14.05 -18.72
N GLU A 314 14.03 -12.87 -19.17
CA GLU A 314 14.09 -11.70 -18.33
C GLU A 314 12.67 -11.55 -17.79
N PRO A 315 12.42 -11.82 -16.50
CA PRO A 315 11.10 -11.59 -15.97
C PRO A 315 10.84 -10.13 -16.30
N THR A 316 9.74 -9.87 -17.01
CA THR A 316 9.23 -8.51 -17.18
C THR A 316 9.12 -8.00 -15.77
N LEU A 317 10.14 -7.24 -15.33
CA LEU A 317 10.16 -6.67 -14.01
C LEU A 317 8.88 -5.82 -14.00
N GLY A 318 7.87 -6.31 -13.29
CA GLY A 318 6.99 -5.47 -12.47
C GLY A 318 7.90 -4.79 -11.47
N GLY A 319 8.74 -3.89 -11.99
CA GLY A 319 9.71 -3.19 -11.22
C GLY A 319 8.91 -2.27 -10.34
N MET A 320 9.10 -2.41 -9.04
CA MET A 320 9.26 -1.24 -8.17
C MET A 320 10.50 -0.42 -8.57
N GLY A 321 10.84 -0.34 -9.87
CA GLY A 321 11.55 0.82 -10.38
C GLY A 321 10.69 2.04 -10.08
N PRO A 322 11.29 3.24 -9.99
CA PRO A 322 10.53 4.45 -9.74
C PRO A 322 9.34 4.41 -10.68
N VAL A 323 8.13 4.30 -10.10
CA VAL A 323 6.87 4.29 -10.85
C VAL A 323 7.06 5.38 -11.88
N ARG A 324 7.02 5.02 -13.17
CA ARG A 324 7.22 6.02 -14.22
C ARG A 324 6.32 7.17 -13.83
N ASP A 325 6.94 8.32 -13.51
CA ASP A 325 6.28 9.61 -13.33
C ASP A 325 5.68 10.07 -14.67
N ASP A 326 5.10 9.15 -15.44
CA ASP A 326 4.16 9.43 -16.50
C ASP A 326 2.95 10.01 -15.77
N ILE A 327 3.06 11.32 -15.57
CA ILE A 327 2.24 12.24 -14.80
C ILE A 327 0.77 11.87 -14.97
N VAL A 328 0.27 10.94 -14.16
CA VAL A 328 -1.17 10.74 -14.00
C VAL A 328 -1.62 12.00 -13.30
N LYS A 329 -2.09 12.97 -14.09
CA LYS A 329 -2.57 14.24 -13.55
C LYS A 329 -3.78 13.92 -12.67
N ILE A 330 -3.58 13.95 -11.35
CA ILE A 330 -4.68 13.83 -10.40
C ILE A 330 -5.71 14.92 -10.75
N PRO A 331 -6.99 14.57 -10.95
CA PRO A 331 -8.05 15.55 -11.13
C PRO A 331 -8.06 16.53 -9.96
N LEU A 332 -8.26 17.82 -10.24
CA LEU A 332 -8.35 18.83 -9.20
C LEU A 332 -9.53 18.51 -8.25
N VAL A 333 -9.24 18.16 -7.00
CA VAL A 333 -10.27 17.84 -6.01
C VAL A 333 -10.67 19.13 -5.30
N VAL A 334 -11.95 19.50 -5.41
CA VAL A 334 -12.49 20.71 -4.77
C VAL A 334 -12.34 20.60 -3.24
N GLY A 335 -11.51 21.47 -2.66
CA GLY A 335 -11.13 21.45 -1.25
C GLY A 335 -9.67 21.03 -0.99
N TYR A 336 -8.98 20.51 -2.00
CA TYR A 336 -7.57 20.10 -1.96
C TYR A 336 -6.78 20.77 -3.11
N GLU A 337 -6.96 22.08 -3.26
CA GLU A 337 -6.36 22.84 -4.36
C GLU A 337 -4.87 23.11 -4.13
N ASP A 338 -4.44 23.12 -2.87
CA ASP A 338 -3.06 23.45 -2.49
C ASP A 338 -2.06 22.39 -2.97
N GLU A 339 -0.88 22.85 -3.40
CA GLU A 339 0.18 21.98 -3.93
C GLU A 339 0.60 20.90 -2.92
N THR A 340 0.81 21.29 -1.66
CA THR A 340 1.22 20.37 -0.60
C THR A 340 0.19 19.27 -0.33
N LEU A 341 -1.11 19.59 -0.42
CA LEU A 341 -2.17 18.59 -0.28
C LEU A 341 -2.20 17.66 -1.48
N ARG A 342 -1.91 18.17 -2.68
CA ARG A 342 -1.86 17.37 -3.91
C ARG A 342 -0.70 16.38 -3.89
N GLU A 343 0.49 16.83 -3.50
CA GLU A 343 1.66 15.97 -3.27
C GLU A 343 1.36 14.88 -2.24
N ALA A 344 0.72 15.26 -1.13
CA ALA A 344 0.33 14.29 -0.09
C ALA A 344 -0.72 13.27 -0.56
N ILE A 345 -1.68 13.69 -1.39
CA ILE A 345 -2.64 12.76 -2.02
C ILE A 345 -1.92 11.79 -2.95
N TRP A 346 -0.91 12.26 -3.67
CA TRP A 346 -0.07 11.44 -4.55
C TRP A 346 0.74 10.40 -3.78
N ASP A 347 1.35 10.80 -2.66
CA ASP A 347 2.06 9.88 -1.76
C ASP A 347 1.12 8.77 -1.26
N VAL A 348 -0.11 9.13 -0.85
CA VAL A 348 -1.11 8.17 -0.40
C VAL A 348 -1.55 7.24 -1.53
N PHE A 349 -1.76 7.79 -2.72
CA PHE A 349 -2.12 7.02 -3.91
C PHE A 349 -1.04 5.98 -4.23
N HIS A 350 0.24 6.36 -4.25
CA HIS A 350 1.33 5.42 -4.51
C HIS A 350 1.47 4.34 -3.44
N LYS A 351 1.34 4.70 -2.15
CA LYS A 351 1.36 3.71 -1.06
C LYS A 351 0.24 2.68 -1.24
N LEU A 352 -0.96 3.14 -1.60
CA LEU A 352 -2.12 2.28 -1.79
C LEU A 352 -2.01 1.43 -3.06
N SER A 353 -1.58 2.03 -4.18
CA SER A 353 -1.33 1.33 -5.45
C SER A 353 -0.25 0.25 -5.27
N SER A 354 0.83 0.54 -4.54
CA SER A 354 1.87 -0.46 -4.21
C SER A 354 1.31 -1.64 -3.42
N CYS A 355 0.44 -1.38 -2.43
CA CYS A 355 -0.23 -2.46 -1.67
C CYS A 355 -1.15 -3.30 -2.56
N ILE A 356 -1.84 -2.64 -3.51
CA ILE A 356 -2.76 -3.31 -4.44
C ILE A 356 -1.98 -4.22 -5.38
N VAL A 357 -0.98 -3.69 -6.07
CA VAL A 357 -0.12 -4.44 -7.00
C VAL A 357 0.56 -5.59 -6.27
N TRP A 358 1.07 -5.37 -5.06
CA TRP A 358 1.65 -6.43 -4.24
C TRP A 358 0.67 -7.57 -3.94
N THR A 359 -0.56 -7.22 -3.58
CA THR A 359 -1.61 -8.21 -3.27
C THR A 359 -2.04 -8.98 -4.52
N GLU A 360 -2.21 -8.29 -5.65
CA GLU A 360 -2.53 -8.90 -6.94
C GLU A 360 -1.43 -9.85 -7.39
N ASP A 361 -0.16 -9.45 -7.25
CA ASP A 361 1.01 -10.25 -7.61
C ASP A 361 1.15 -11.55 -6.80
N ILE A 362 0.84 -11.53 -5.50
CA ILE A 362 0.97 -12.71 -4.63
C ILE A 362 -0.18 -13.69 -4.82
N TRP A 363 -1.39 -13.15 -4.89
CA TRP A 363 -2.61 -13.92 -4.77
C TRP A 363 -3.30 -14.19 -6.12
N GLY A 364 -2.94 -13.45 -7.17
CA GLY A 364 -3.51 -13.59 -8.52
C GLY A 364 -5.02 -13.31 -8.55
N ILE A 365 -5.46 -12.27 -7.83
CA ILE A 365 -6.87 -11.93 -7.60
C ILE A 365 -7.46 -11.09 -8.73
#